data_AF-A0A923Y7E6-F1
#
_entry.id   AF-A0A923Y7E6-F1
#
_cell.length_a   1.000
_cell.length_b   1.000
_cell.length_c   1.000
_cell.angle_alpha   90.00
_cell.angle_beta   90.00
_cell.angle_gamma   90.00
#
_symmetry.space_group_name_H-M   'P 1'
#
loop_
_entity.id
_entity.type
_entity.pdbx_description
1 polymer ?
#
loop_
_entity_poly.entity_id
_entity_poly.type
_entity_poly.pdbx_seq_one_letter_code
_entity_poly.pdbx_strand_id
1 'polypeptide(L)'
;MDAYLFDWLNLLLRWAHIITGIAWIGASFYFVSLDNSLTPPKDPKDAEKGVGGEQWGVHGGGFYHHMKYPVSPPRLPDQLHWSMWEAYSTWLTGFALFTVLYLYNASTFLIDKTLFDWSPAAAIATALGFFVAFWLVYDTICRVFGRGRNGDAIVGALVFVFIVIASWLSCHLFAGRAAFLLVGAMVATTMSGNVFFWIIPGQRKVVAAIKAGLAVDPVHGQRGKQRSVHNTFFTLPVLFTMMSNHYGFTYGAKYNSLVLVAIMVAGALIRMSFAFRHRALAYGKPVPWHFALIGSLILVGVVFALMPPPQAAEPATPAGAATPVTFAEVQAVVAQRCTLCHGAAMQSKNVRLDSSAEIVKHAQAIYQQAVVLKA
;
A
#
# COMPACT_ATOMS: atom_id res chain seq x y z
N MET A 1 18.81 -26.24 12.20
CA MET A 1 18.00 -25.48 13.18
C MET A 1 17.72 -24.08 12.65
N ASP A 2 18.75 -23.34 12.24
CA ASP A 2 18.63 -21.91 11.86
C ASP A 2 17.71 -21.64 10.67
N ALA A 3 17.83 -22.41 9.58
CA ALA A 3 16.93 -22.26 8.41
C ALA A 3 15.46 -22.51 8.78
N TYR A 4 15.19 -23.55 9.57
CA TYR A 4 13.85 -23.88 10.06
C TYR A 4 13.26 -22.78 10.95
N LEU A 5 14.06 -22.24 11.88
CA LEU A 5 13.62 -21.11 12.72
C LEU A 5 13.39 -19.84 11.89
N PHE A 6 14.22 -19.60 10.88
CA PHE A 6 14.04 -18.47 9.96
C PHE A 6 12.75 -18.60 9.15
N ASP A 7 12.42 -19.80 8.66
CA ASP A 7 11.16 -20.06 7.95
C ASP A 7 9.94 -19.82 8.84
N TRP A 8 9.98 -20.26 10.09
CA TRP A 8 8.93 -19.98 11.08
C TRP A 8 8.82 -18.49 11.40
N LEU A 9 9.95 -17.81 11.61
CA LEU A 9 9.95 -16.36 11.86
C LEU A 9 9.32 -15.61 10.69
N ASN A 10 9.67 -15.99 9.46
CA ASN A 10 9.13 -15.43 8.23
C ASN A 10 7.61 -15.63 8.14
N LEU A 11 7.14 -16.86 8.39
CA LEU A 11 5.71 -17.20 8.42
C LEU A 11 4.96 -16.36 9.47
N LEU A 12 5.42 -16.39 10.72
CA LEU A 12 4.75 -15.74 11.84
C LEU A 12 4.71 -14.22 11.69
N LEU A 13 5.80 -13.59 11.23
CA LEU A 13 5.83 -12.15 10.98
C LEU A 13 4.89 -11.74 9.85
N ARG A 14 4.86 -12.49 8.73
CA ARG A 14 3.91 -12.23 7.64
C ARG A 14 2.47 -12.38 8.13
N TRP A 15 2.19 -13.42 8.89
CA TRP A 15 0.85 -13.69 9.39
C TRP A 15 0.39 -12.59 10.34
N ALA A 16 1.23 -12.20 11.30
CA ALA A 16 0.97 -11.08 12.20
C ALA A 16 0.78 -9.77 11.44
N HIS A 17 1.60 -9.51 10.42
CA HIS A 17 1.51 -8.29 9.61
C HIS A 17 0.20 -8.22 8.82
N ILE A 18 -0.24 -9.33 8.22
CA ILE A 18 -1.52 -9.40 7.52
C ILE A 18 -2.68 -9.14 8.48
N ILE A 19 -2.68 -9.77 9.67
CA ILE A 19 -3.75 -9.59 10.66
C ILE A 19 -3.85 -8.13 11.11
N THR A 20 -2.71 -7.53 11.48
CA THR A 20 -2.67 -6.14 11.95
C THR A 20 -3.01 -5.15 10.83
N GLY A 21 -2.53 -5.40 9.60
CA GLY A 21 -2.87 -4.60 8.43
C GLY A 21 -4.36 -4.62 8.09
N ILE A 22 -5.01 -5.79 8.16
CA ILE A 22 -6.47 -5.91 7.99
C ILE A 22 -7.21 -5.13 9.09
N ALA A 23 -6.79 -5.26 10.35
CA ALA A 23 -7.42 -4.54 11.45
C ALA A 23 -7.34 -3.03 11.25
N TRP A 24 -6.17 -2.50 10.84
CA TRP A 24 -5.98 -1.07 10.65
C TRP A 24 -6.73 -0.53 9.44
N ILE A 25 -6.59 -1.17 8.28
CA ILE A 25 -7.24 -0.74 7.04
C ILE A 25 -8.76 -0.88 7.16
N GLY A 26 -9.23 -1.98 7.74
CA GLY A 26 -10.66 -2.20 8.03
C GLY A 26 -11.22 -1.11 8.93
N ALA A 27 -10.55 -0.81 10.05
CA ALA A 27 -10.95 0.28 10.94
C ALA A 27 -10.95 1.63 10.22
N SER A 28 -9.92 1.93 9.41
CA SER A 28 -9.87 3.17 8.63
C SER A 28 -11.05 3.29 7.66
N PHE A 29 -11.39 2.22 6.93
CA PHE A 29 -12.52 2.22 6.01
C PHE A 29 -13.85 2.39 6.74
N TYR A 30 -14.01 1.71 7.89
CA TYR A 30 -15.18 1.84 8.73
C TYR A 30 -15.35 3.27 9.25
N PHE A 31 -14.33 3.87 9.86
CA PHE A 31 -14.42 5.24 10.39
C PHE A 31 -14.71 6.28 9.30
N VAL A 32 -14.09 6.14 8.13
CA VAL A 32 -14.38 7.03 6.98
C VAL A 32 -15.81 6.84 6.49
N SER A 33 -16.32 5.61 6.45
CA SER A 33 -17.71 5.33 6.09
C SER A 33 -18.66 5.95 7.10
N LEU A 34 -18.42 5.74 8.40
CA LEU A 34 -19.21 6.31 9.50
C LEU A 34 -19.24 7.84 9.40
N ASP A 35 -18.07 8.49 9.38
CA ASP A 35 -17.96 9.95 9.35
C ASP A 35 -18.65 10.59 8.14
N ASN A 36 -18.57 9.93 6.97
CA ASN A 36 -19.22 10.42 5.76
C ASN A 36 -20.73 10.12 5.73
N SER A 37 -21.22 9.21 6.56
CA SER A 37 -22.63 8.80 6.59
C SER A 37 -23.44 9.50 7.68
N LEU A 38 -22.82 10.35 8.50
CA LEU A 38 -23.51 11.14 9.52
C LEU A 38 -24.40 12.21 8.88
N THR A 39 -25.65 12.24 9.31
CA THR A 39 -26.64 13.27 8.97
C THR A 39 -26.99 14.11 10.19
N PRO A 40 -27.48 15.35 10.04
CA PRO A 40 -27.97 16.14 11.17
C PRO A 40 -28.99 15.36 12.03
N PRO A 41 -28.99 15.54 13.36
CA PRO A 41 -29.91 14.85 14.25
C PRO A 41 -31.36 15.15 13.88
N LYS A 42 -32.19 14.11 13.81
CA LYS A 42 -33.64 14.24 13.54
C LYS A 42 -34.44 14.49 14.81
N ASP A 43 -33.99 13.97 15.94
CA ASP A 43 -34.60 14.24 17.25
C ASP A 43 -34.08 15.59 17.80
N PRO A 44 -34.95 16.57 18.10
CA PRO A 44 -34.56 17.82 18.74
C PRO A 44 -33.75 17.63 20.04
N LYS A 45 -34.02 16.57 20.81
CA LYS A 45 -33.30 16.28 22.07
C LYS A 45 -31.83 15.97 21.84
N ASP A 46 -31.48 15.37 20.70
CA ASP A 46 -30.09 15.07 20.40
C ASP A 46 -29.36 16.33 19.91
N ALA A 47 -30.05 17.20 19.18
CA ALA A 47 -29.53 18.53 18.86
C ALA A 47 -29.27 19.36 20.14
N GLU A 48 -30.20 19.34 21.11
CA GLU A 48 -30.05 20.02 22.41
C GLU A 48 -28.85 19.50 23.22
N LYS A 49 -28.51 18.22 23.10
CA LYS A 49 -27.30 17.62 23.71
C LYS A 49 -26.01 17.99 22.97
N GLY A 50 -26.08 18.74 21.88
CA GLY A 50 -24.93 19.15 21.07
C GLY A 50 -24.46 18.09 20.07
N VAL A 51 -25.31 17.13 19.69
CA VAL A 51 -25.01 16.17 18.62
C VAL A 51 -24.98 16.92 17.28
N GLY A 52 -23.85 16.86 16.59
CA GLY A 52 -23.68 17.51 15.27
C GLY A 52 -24.00 16.59 14.10
N GLY A 53 -24.05 15.28 14.34
CA GLY A 53 -24.47 14.29 13.35
C GLY A 53 -24.69 12.93 13.98
N GLU A 54 -25.62 12.18 13.41
CA GLU A 54 -26.01 10.85 13.85
C GLU A 54 -26.11 9.86 12.70
N GLN A 55 -25.98 8.58 13.03
CA GLN A 55 -26.24 7.47 12.12
C GLN A 55 -26.86 6.31 12.91
N TRP A 56 -27.94 5.74 12.37
CA TRP A 56 -28.48 4.46 12.81
C TRP A 56 -27.94 3.33 11.95
N GLY A 57 -27.45 2.27 12.60
CA GLY A 57 -26.95 1.06 11.97
C GLY A 57 -27.58 -0.19 12.58
N VAL A 58 -27.57 -1.29 11.84
CA VAL A 58 -28.00 -2.61 12.33
C VAL A 58 -26.88 -3.61 12.07
N HIS A 59 -26.49 -4.37 13.09
CA HIS A 59 -25.51 -5.44 12.96
C HIS A 59 -25.66 -6.46 14.09
N GLY A 60 -25.45 -7.75 13.79
CA GLY A 60 -25.47 -8.82 14.79
C GLY A 60 -26.79 -8.95 15.56
N GLY A 61 -27.93 -8.58 14.94
CA GLY A 61 -29.26 -8.63 15.57
C GLY A 61 -29.60 -7.42 16.46
N GLY A 62 -28.73 -6.42 16.58
CA GLY A 62 -28.96 -5.20 17.35
C GLY A 62 -28.90 -3.91 16.52
N PHE A 63 -29.37 -2.82 17.11
CA PHE A 63 -29.33 -1.48 16.53
C PHE A 63 -28.27 -0.62 17.23
N TYR A 64 -27.48 0.10 16.45
CA TYR A 64 -26.48 1.05 16.91
C TYR A 64 -26.93 2.47 16.59
N HIS A 65 -26.83 3.37 17.56
CA HIS A 65 -27.03 4.80 17.39
C HIS A 65 -25.71 5.51 17.61
N HIS A 66 -25.04 5.86 16.50
CA HIS A 66 -23.77 6.56 16.55
C HIS A 66 -24.05 8.06 16.58
N MET A 67 -23.65 8.74 17.66
CA MET A 67 -23.76 10.19 17.81
C MET A 67 -22.38 10.83 17.85
N LYS A 68 -22.13 11.80 16.97
CA LYS A 68 -20.88 12.56 16.92
C LYS A 68 -21.06 13.95 17.52
N TYR A 69 -20.24 14.24 18.52
CA TYR A 69 -20.14 15.56 19.14
C TYR A 69 -18.98 16.33 18.48
N PRO A 70 -19.23 17.50 17.85
CA PRO A 70 -18.19 18.24 17.14
C PRO A 70 -17.05 18.76 18.02
N VAL A 71 -17.37 19.11 19.28
CA VAL A 71 -16.43 19.71 20.23
C VAL A 71 -16.30 18.82 21.48
N SER A 72 -17.38 18.66 22.24
CA SER A 72 -17.40 17.84 23.45
C SER A 72 -18.81 17.32 23.73
N PRO A 73 -18.96 16.10 24.29
CA PRO A 73 -20.23 15.66 24.86
C PRO A 73 -20.54 16.42 26.16
N PRO A 74 -21.82 16.45 26.61
CA PRO A 74 -22.21 17.07 27.88
C PRO A 74 -21.50 16.46 29.09
N ARG A 75 -21.25 15.15 29.05
CA ARG A 75 -20.46 14.41 30.04
C ARG A 75 -19.44 13.57 29.31
N LEU A 76 -18.16 13.80 29.58
CA LEU A 76 -17.10 12.96 29.05
C LEU A 76 -17.06 11.64 29.82
N PRO A 77 -17.08 10.47 29.14
CA PRO A 77 -16.96 9.19 29.80
C PRO A 77 -15.55 8.96 30.37
N ASP A 78 -15.47 8.17 31.44
CA ASP A 78 -14.19 7.87 32.12
C ASP A 78 -13.26 7.03 31.23
N GLN A 79 -13.85 6.13 30.44
CA GLN A 79 -13.15 5.26 29.51
C GLN A 79 -13.38 5.70 28.07
N LEU A 80 -12.29 6.04 27.38
CA LEU A 80 -12.27 6.33 25.96
C LEU A 80 -11.46 5.25 25.24
N HIS A 81 -12.01 4.74 24.14
CA HIS A 81 -11.27 3.84 23.27
C HIS A 81 -10.35 4.64 22.33
N TRP A 82 -9.08 4.22 22.24
CA TRP A 82 -8.06 4.86 21.42
C TRP A 82 -7.59 3.89 20.33
N SER A 83 -8.07 4.07 19.10
CA SER A 83 -7.74 3.24 17.94
C SER A 83 -6.34 3.57 17.38
N MET A 84 -5.31 3.39 18.20
CA MET A 84 -3.90 3.64 17.87
C MET A 84 -3.12 2.35 17.61
N TRP A 85 -3.53 1.26 18.25
CA TRP A 85 -2.78 0.01 18.26
C TRP A 85 -2.80 -0.68 16.92
N GLU A 86 -3.86 -0.53 16.14
CA GLU A 86 -3.98 -1.06 14.79
C GLU A 86 -2.88 -0.47 13.90
N ALA A 87 -2.66 0.85 13.96
CA ALA A 87 -1.61 1.52 13.20
C ALA A 87 -0.20 1.15 13.69
N TYR A 88 -0.01 1.11 15.01
CA TYR A 88 1.31 0.85 15.61
C TYR A 88 1.75 -0.60 15.40
N SER A 89 0.87 -1.56 15.64
CA SER A 89 1.15 -2.98 15.42
C SER A 89 1.40 -3.31 13.95
N THR A 90 0.65 -2.69 13.02
CA THR A 90 0.92 -2.84 11.57
C THR A 90 2.32 -2.32 11.22
N TRP A 91 2.71 -1.16 11.74
CA TRP A 91 4.03 -0.61 11.48
C TRP A 91 5.15 -1.47 12.08
N LEU A 92 5.01 -1.89 13.35
CA LEU A 92 6.01 -2.72 14.03
C LEU A 92 6.23 -4.05 13.31
N THR A 93 5.14 -4.73 12.95
CA THR A 93 5.22 -6.02 12.23
C THR A 93 5.75 -5.84 10.81
N GLY A 94 5.35 -4.77 10.11
CA GLY A 94 5.81 -4.48 8.75
C GLY A 94 7.28 -4.09 8.70
N PHE A 95 7.74 -3.28 9.65
CA PHE A 95 9.14 -2.89 9.78
C PHE A 95 10.02 -4.07 10.20
N ALA A 96 9.54 -4.93 11.10
CA ALA A 96 10.22 -6.18 11.44
C ALA A 96 10.36 -7.09 10.21
N LEU A 97 9.29 -7.25 9.43
CA LEU A 97 9.32 -8.03 8.19
C LEU A 97 10.29 -7.44 7.16
N PHE A 98 10.26 -6.11 6.97
CA PHE A 98 11.21 -5.41 6.11
C PHE A 98 12.67 -5.61 6.56
N THR A 99 12.91 -5.58 7.88
CA THR A 99 14.24 -5.81 8.46
C THR A 99 14.75 -7.22 8.15
N VAL A 100 13.94 -8.24 8.43
CA VAL A 100 14.32 -9.65 8.24
C VAL A 100 14.51 -9.99 6.75
N LEU A 101 13.64 -9.49 5.87
CA LEU A 101 13.66 -9.86 4.46
C LEU A 101 14.58 -9.01 3.60
N TYR A 102 14.56 -7.69 3.79
CA TYR A 102 15.24 -6.75 2.90
C TYR A 102 16.53 -6.21 3.50
N LEU A 103 16.54 -5.86 4.79
CA LEU A 103 17.75 -5.28 5.40
C LEU A 103 18.81 -6.35 5.68
N TYR A 104 18.42 -7.48 6.28
CA TYR A 104 19.34 -8.57 6.58
C TYR A 104 19.92 -9.23 5.31
N ASN A 105 19.13 -9.26 4.22
CA ASN A 105 19.51 -9.85 2.93
C ASN A 105 19.65 -8.79 1.83
N ALA A 106 20.19 -7.61 2.16
CA ALA A 106 20.25 -6.45 1.27
C ALA A 106 20.91 -6.72 -0.09
N SER A 107 22.02 -7.46 -0.12
CA SER A 107 22.73 -7.82 -1.35
C SER A 107 21.84 -8.55 -2.36
N THR A 108 20.88 -9.32 -1.86
CA THR A 108 19.96 -10.09 -2.69
C THR A 108 18.73 -9.26 -3.02
N PHE A 109 18.05 -8.70 -2.01
CA PHE A 109 16.71 -8.16 -2.19
C PHE A 109 16.66 -6.66 -2.51
N LEU A 110 17.61 -5.86 -2.02
CA LEU A 110 17.66 -4.41 -2.24
C LEU A 110 18.49 -4.00 -3.46
N ILE A 111 19.62 -4.67 -3.69
CA ILE A 111 20.64 -4.22 -4.65
C ILE A 111 20.44 -4.88 -6.01
N ASP A 112 20.41 -4.05 -7.05
CA ASP A 112 20.62 -4.46 -8.44
C ASP A 112 21.84 -3.72 -8.98
N LYS A 113 22.95 -4.46 -9.17
CA LYS A 113 24.22 -3.89 -9.61
C LYS A 113 24.18 -3.30 -11.01
N THR A 114 23.18 -3.66 -11.83
CA THR A 114 23.01 -3.08 -13.16
C THR A 114 22.43 -1.66 -13.10
N LEU A 115 21.76 -1.30 -11.99
CA LEU A 115 21.23 0.03 -11.74
C LEU A 115 22.22 0.88 -10.93
N PHE A 116 22.66 0.36 -9.79
CA PHE A 116 23.62 1.04 -8.92
C PHE A 116 24.35 0.03 -8.03
N ASP A 117 25.68 0.01 -8.08
CA ASP A 117 26.51 -0.92 -7.29
C ASP A 117 26.77 -0.36 -5.88
N TRP A 118 25.82 -0.61 -4.99
CA TRP A 118 25.91 -0.22 -3.59
C TRP A 118 26.76 -1.21 -2.77
N SER A 119 27.36 -0.71 -1.69
CA SER A 119 27.62 -1.57 -0.53
C SER A 119 26.30 -1.87 0.20
N PRO A 120 26.14 -3.05 0.84
CA PRO A 120 24.92 -3.38 1.59
C PRO A 120 24.54 -2.32 2.63
N ALA A 121 25.52 -1.80 3.38
CA ALA A 121 25.29 -0.76 4.38
C ALA A 121 24.75 0.55 3.76
N ALA A 122 25.28 0.96 2.60
CA ALA A 122 24.82 2.18 1.93
C ALA A 122 23.40 2.02 1.36
N ALA A 123 23.06 0.84 0.80
CA ALA A 123 21.70 0.54 0.35
C ALA A 123 20.70 0.58 1.51
N ILE A 124 21.04 -0.04 2.65
CA ILE A 124 20.21 -0.04 3.87
C ILE A 124 20.01 1.38 4.40
N ALA A 125 21.09 2.15 4.56
CA ALA A 125 21.04 3.51 5.06
C ALA A 125 20.19 4.41 4.15
N THR A 126 20.33 4.25 2.83
CA THR A 126 19.52 4.99 1.85
C THR A 126 18.05 4.60 1.95
N ALA A 127 17.73 3.30 2.03
CA ALA A 127 16.35 2.82 2.17
C ALA A 127 15.66 3.35 3.45
N LEU A 128 16.36 3.33 4.59
CA LEU A 128 15.85 3.92 5.84
C LEU A 128 15.75 5.45 5.74
N GLY A 129 16.73 6.07 5.08
CA GLY A 129 16.74 7.50 4.77
C GLY A 129 15.50 7.93 3.99
N PHE A 130 15.03 7.12 3.03
CA PHE A 130 13.79 7.39 2.30
C PHE A 130 12.57 7.50 3.23
N PHE A 131 12.45 6.63 4.23
CA PHE A 131 11.30 6.64 5.15
C PHE A 131 11.29 7.92 6.00
N VAL A 132 12.46 8.28 6.54
CA VAL A 132 12.63 9.47 7.39
C VAL A 132 12.47 10.75 6.56
N ALA A 133 13.18 10.86 5.44
CA ALA A 133 13.13 12.03 4.56
C ALA A 133 11.71 12.26 4.05
N PHE A 134 11.00 11.19 3.64
CA PHE A 134 9.65 11.35 3.14
C PHE A 134 8.70 11.86 4.20
N TRP A 135 8.74 11.30 5.42
CA TRP A 135 7.91 11.78 6.51
C TRP A 135 8.18 13.26 6.84
N LEU A 136 9.45 13.67 6.90
CA LEU A 136 9.83 15.06 7.19
C LEU A 136 9.34 16.04 6.12
N VAL A 137 9.54 15.71 4.84
CA VAL A 137 9.09 16.54 3.72
C VAL A 137 7.57 16.61 3.68
N TYR A 138 6.89 15.47 3.81
CA TYR A 138 5.44 15.40 3.89
C TYR A 138 4.87 16.19 5.07
N ASP A 139 5.46 16.06 6.26
CA ASP A 139 5.03 16.81 7.45
C ASP A 139 5.19 18.32 7.24
N THR A 140 6.32 18.73 6.68
CA THR A 140 6.62 20.12 6.36
C THR A 140 5.61 20.68 5.36
N ILE A 141 5.34 19.97 4.26
CA ILE A 141 4.35 20.37 3.25
C ILE A 141 2.99 20.60 3.91
N CYS A 142 2.52 19.66 4.72
CA CYS A 142 1.21 19.78 5.37
C CYS A 142 1.17 20.92 6.39
N ARG A 143 2.26 21.19 7.11
CA ARG A 143 2.31 22.29 8.09
C ARG A 143 2.37 23.67 7.44
N VAL A 144 3.11 23.79 6.34
CA VAL A 144 3.32 25.06 5.63
C VAL A 144 2.12 25.39 4.74
N PHE A 145 1.63 24.42 3.97
CA PHE A 145 0.62 24.65 2.93
C PHE A 145 -0.76 24.09 3.26
N GLY A 146 -0.90 23.30 4.32
CA GLY A 146 -2.19 22.67 4.69
C GLY A 146 -3.21 23.59 5.33
N ARG A 147 -3.02 24.92 5.28
CA ARG A 147 -3.96 25.93 5.79
C ARG A 147 -4.50 26.78 4.64
N GLY A 148 -5.75 27.24 4.77
CA GLY A 148 -6.41 28.12 3.79
C GLY A 148 -7.32 27.38 2.81
N ARG A 149 -8.04 28.14 1.98
CA ARG A 149 -9.12 27.64 1.11
C ARG A 149 -8.68 26.57 0.11
N ASN A 150 -7.43 26.62 -0.36
CA ASN A 150 -6.88 25.66 -1.33
C ASN A 150 -5.80 24.75 -0.71
N GLY A 151 -5.66 24.73 0.62
CA GLY A 151 -4.54 24.06 1.28
C GLY A 151 -4.45 22.57 0.98
N ASP A 152 -5.58 21.85 1.06
CA ASP A 152 -5.61 20.41 0.78
C ASP A 152 -5.25 20.08 -0.68
N ALA A 153 -5.62 20.93 -1.64
CA ALA A 153 -5.27 20.74 -3.05
C ALA A 153 -3.77 20.97 -3.29
N ILE A 154 -3.19 22.01 -2.67
CA ILE A 154 -1.75 22.29 -2.75
C ILE A 154 -0.95 21.16 -2.11
N VAL A 155 -1.34 20.73 -0.91
CA VAL A 155 -0.70 19.60 -0.22
C VAL A 155 -0.81 18.34 -1.06
N GLY A 156 -1.99 18.03 -1.61
CA GLY A 156 -2.19 16.87 -2.49
C GLY A 156 -1.27 16.89 -3.70
N ALA A 157 -1.15 18.04 -4.39
CA ALA A 157 -0.28 18.20 -5.54
C ALA A 157 1.21 18.05 -5.19
N LEU A 158 1.67 18.72 -4.13
CA LEU A 158 3.07 18.66 -3.69
C LEU A 158 3.47 17.25 -3.22
N VAL A 159 2.59 16.59 -2.45
CA VAL A 159 2.84 15.21 -2.01
C VAL A 159 2.81 14.25 -3.19
N PHE A 160 1.92 14.46 -4.17
CA PHE A 160 1.90 13.65 -5.39
C PHE A 160 3.21 13.80 -6.18
N VAL A 161 3.67 15.02 -6.45
CA VAL A 161 4.96 15.27 -7.11
C VAL A 161 6.10 14.59 -6.36
N PHE A 162 6.09 14.68 -5.03
CA PHE A 162 7.12 14.05 -4.23
C PHE A 162 7.07 12.51 -4.27
N ILE A 163 5.88 11.90 -4.30
CA ILE A 163 5.71 10.45 -4.53
C ILE A 163 6.23 10.06 -5.91
N VAL A 164 5.99 10.86 -6.95
CA VAL A 164 6.52 10.60 -8.31
C VAL A 164 8.04 10.61 -8.30
N ILE A 165 8.66 11.63 -7.69
CA ILE A 165 10.13 11.72 -7.56
C ILE A 165 10.68 10.53 -6.76
N ALA A 166 10.08 10.21 -5.61
CA ALA A 166 10.50 9.09 -4.78
C ALA A 166 10.34 7.74 -5.51
N SER A 167 9.28 7.57 -6.31
CA SER A 167 9.06 6.37 -7.11
C SER A 167 10.10 6.22 -8.21
N TRP A 168 10.39 7.32 -8.92
CA TRP A 168 11.43 7.35 -9.93
C TRP A 168 12.80 7.02 -9.31
N LEU A 169 13.16 7.71 -8.23
CA LEU A 169 14.44 7.51 -7.56
C LEU A 169 14.57 6.08 -7.02
N SER A 170 13.52 5.54 -6.41
CA SER A 170 13.53 4.16 -5.90
C SER A 170 13.78 3.14 -7.02
N CYS A 171 13.14 3.31 -8.18
CA CYS A 171 13.29 2.40 -9.32
C CYS A 171 14.65 2.50 -10.03
N HIS A 172 15.39 3.60 -9.84
CA HIS A 172 16.74 3.78 -10.40
C HIS A 172 17.86 3.43 -9.41
N LEU A 173 17.56 3.39 -8.10
CA LEU A 173 18.56 3.09 -7.07
C LEU A 173 18.47 1.67 -6.55
N PHE A 174 17.29 1.04 -6.56
CA PHE A 174 17.06 -0.28 -5.96
C PHE A 174 16.52 -1.27 -6.99
N ALA A 175 16.69 -2.57 -6.70
CA ALA A 175 16.07 -3.63 -7.48
C ALA A 175 14.55 -3.41 -7.59
N GLY A 176 13.95 -3.61 -8.76
CA GLY A 176 12.54 -3.25 -9.03
C GLY A 176 11.55 -3.78 -7.98
N ARG A 177 11.73 -5.03 -7.52
CA ARG A 177 10.94 -5.64 -6.43
C ARG A 177 11.03 -4.85 -5.11
N ALA A 178 12.23 -4.40 -4.76
CA ALA A 178 12.45 -3.57 -3.58
C ALA A 178 11.92 -2.16 -3.79
N ALA A 179 12.12 -1.57 -4.98
CA ALA A 179 11.69 -0.21 -5.27
C ALA A 179 10.19 0.00 -5.02
N PHE A 180 9.34 -0.91 -5.53
CA PHE A 180 7.90 -0.81 -5.32
C PHE A 180 7.52 -0.95 -3.84
N LEU A 181 8.13 -1.93 -3.16
CA LEU A 181 7.89 -2.16 -1.74
C LEU A 181 8.36 -0.99 -0.87
N LEU A 182 9.51 -0.38 -1.19
CA LEU A 182 10.07 0.79 -0.49
C LEU A 182 9.15 2.00 -0.59
N VAL A 183 8.62 2.29 -1.78
CA VAL A 183 7.64 3.39 -1.97
C VAL A 183 6.40 3.15 -1.12
N GLY A 184 5.89 1.92 -1.11
CA GLY A 184 4.79 1.53 -0.25
C GLY A 184 5.08 1.69 1.23
N ALA A 185 6.22 1.18 1.68
CA ALA A 185 6.65 1.18 3.08
C ALA A 185 6.91 2.60 3.58
N MET A 186 7.44 3.46 2.73
CA MET A 186 7.64 4.89 2.98
C MET A 186 6.31 5.62 3.20
N VAL A 187 5.32 5.41 2.32
CA VAL A 187 3.98 5.97 2.46
C VAL A 187 3.28 5.41 3.70
N ALA A 188 3.35 4.10 3.93
CA ALA A 188 2.76 3.45 5.11
C ALA A 188 3.39 3.92 6.42
N THR A 189 4.72 4.10 6.45
CA THR A 189 5.43 4.67 7.60
C THR A 189 4.95 6.08 7.90
N THR A 190 4.69 6.87 6.86
CA THR A 190 4.11 8.21 7.00
C THR A 190 2.69 8.16 7.55
N MET A 191 1.89 7.18 7.12
CA MET A 191 0.54 6.96 7.66
C MET A 191 0.56 6.62 9.15
N SER A 192 1.51 5.79 9.61
CA SER A 192 1.68 5.50 11.03
C SER A 192 2.24 6.69 11.79
N GLY A 193 3.17 7.44 11.20
CA GLY A 193 3.68 8.70 11.76
C GLY A 193 2.58 9.75 11.95
N ASN A 194 1.61 9.83 11.04
CA ASN A 194 0.42 10.66 11.21
C ASN A 194 -0.37 10.32 12.48
N VAL A 195 -0.54 9.02 12.77
CA VAL A 195 -1.22 8.56 13.98
C VAL A 195 -0.40 8.90 15.22
N PHE A 196 0.89 8.56 15.18
CA PHE A 196 1.79 8.67 16.33
C PHE A 196 2.12 10.12 16.73
N PHE A 197 2.45 10.98 15.77
CA PHE A 197 2.89 12.36 16.07
C PHE A 197 1.74 13.38 16.14
N TRP A 198 0.64 13.17 15.42
CA TRP A 198 -0.40 14.19 15.26
C TRP A 198 -1.77 13.79 15.81
N ILE A 199 -2.30 12.63 15.41
CA ILE A 199 -3.69 12.27 15.73
C ILE A 199 -3.83 11.96 17.22
N ILE A 200 -3.08 10.97 17.74
CA ILE A 200 -3.23 10.54 19.14
C ILE A 200 -2.79 11.63 20.13
N PRO A 201 -1.62 12.28 19.97
CA PRO A 201 -1.25 13.38 20.86
C PRO A 201 -2.23 14.54 20.81
N GLY A 202 -2.76 14.89 19.62
CA GLY A 202 -3.77 15.93 19.46
C GLY A 202 -5.08 15.60 20.17
N GLN A 203 -5.59 14.39 19.99
CA GLN A 203 -6.80 13.92 20.68
C GLN A 203 -6.62 13.89 22.21
N ARG A 204 -5.46 13.46 22.71
CA ARG A 204 -5.14 13.50 24.15
C ARG A 204 -5.14 14.91 24.71
N LYS A 205 -4.60 15.89 23.98
CA LYS A 205 -4.63 17.31 24.36
C LYS A 205 -6.06 17.86 24.42
N VAL A 206 -6.89 17.53 23.43
CA VAL A 206 -8.30 17.91 23.41
C VAL A 206 -9.04 17.34 24.63
N VAL A 207 -8.86 16.05 24.91
CA VAL A 207 -9.48 15.38 26.06
C VAL A 207 -9.01 16.01 27.38
N ALA A 208 -7.72 16.31 27.52
CA ALA A 208 -7.18 16.96 28.71
C ALA A 208 -7.77 18.36 28.93
N ALA A 209 -7.90 19.16 27.86
CA ALA A 209 -8.53 20.49 27.94
C ALA A 209 -9.99 20.40 28.37
N ILE A 210 -10.77 19.47 27.81
CA ILE A 210 -12.17 19.23 28.20
C ILE A 210 -12.27 18.85 29.67
N LYS A 211 -11.42 17.93 30.14
CA LYS A 211 -11.41 17.52 31.56
C LYS A 211 -11.04 18.66 32.51
N ALA A 212 -10.19 19.59 32.06
CA ALA A 212 -9.79 20.76 32.82
C ALA A 212 -10.76 21.94 32.72
N GLY A 213 -11.86 21.82 31.97
CA GLY A 213 -12.79 22.93 31.71
C GLY A 213 -12.19 24.07 30.88
N LEU A 214 -11.10 23.80 30.15
CA LEU A 214 -10.40 24.78 29.31
C LEU A 214 -10.97 24.78 27.89
N ALA A 215 -10.83 25.92 27.19
CA ALA A 215 -11.21 26.02 25.79
C ALA A 215 -10.42 25.01 24.93
N VAL A 216 -11.13 24.31 24.05
CA VAL A 216 -10.53 23.33 23.13
C VAL A 216 -9.94 24.06 21.93
N ASP A 217 -8.63 23.90 21.69
CA ASP A 217 -7.99 24.39 20.48
C ASP A 217 -8.41 23.53 19.26
N PRO A 218 -9.14 24.10 18.28
CA PRO A 218 -9.62 23.37 17.11
C PRO A 218 -8.49 22.87 16.20
N VAL A 219 -7.27 23.42 16.32
CA VAL A 219 -6.13 23.04 15.47
C VAL A 219 -5.79 21.56 15.58
N HIS A 220 -6.00 20.95 16.75
CA HIS A 220 -5.72 19.54 16.99
C HIS A 220 -6.67 18.63 16.22
N GLY A 221 -7.98 18.93 16.26
CA GLY A 221 -8.99 18.19 15.50
C GLY A 221 -8.83 18.38 13.98
N GLN A 222 -8.59 19.62 13.54
CA GLN A 222 -8.39 19.93 12.12
C GLN A 222 -7.17 19.19 11.54
N ARG A 223 -6.03 19.23 12.26
CA ARG A 223 -4.82 18.52 11.83
C ARG A 223 -5.02 17.01 11.84
N GLY A 224 -5.63 16.46 12.88
CA GLY A 224 -5.94 15.04 12.96
C GLY A 224 -6.82 14.57 11.78
N LYS A 225 -7.86 15.36 11.45
CA LYS A 225 -8.73 15.09 10.31
C LYS A 225 -7.98 15.12 8.98
N GLN A 226 -7.17 16.15 8.73
CA GLN A 226 -6.37 16.25 7.50
C GLN A 226 -5.46 15.02 7.32
N ARG A 227 -4.74 14.62 8.37
CA ARG A 227 -3.85 13.45 8.31
C ARG A 227 -4.62 12.14 8.10
N SER A 228 -5.77 11.98 8.76
CA SER A 228 -6.64 10.81 8.59
C SER A 228 -7.19 10.68 7.15
N VAL A 229 -7.56 11.81 6.54
CA VAL A 229 -7.99 11.86 5.14
C VAL A 229 -6.85 11.44 4.19
N HIS A 230 -5.63 11.91 4.42
CA HIS A 230 -4.47 11.46 3.63
C HIS A 230 -4.23 9.96 3.75
N ASN A 231 -4.26 9.40 4.97
CA ASN A 231 -4.12 7.97 5.20
C ASN A 231 -5.16 7.15 4.41
N THR A 232 -6.38 7.67 4.31
CA THR A 232 -7.46 7.04 3.55
C THR A 232 -7.08 6.88 2.08
N PHE A 233 -6.60 7.95 1.43
CA PHE A 233 -6.25 7.93 0.01
C PHE A 233 -4.99 7.12 -0.29
N PHE A 234 -4.05 7.05 0.66
CA PHE A 234 -2.85 6.23 0.53
C PHE A 234 -3.10 4.73 0.66
N THR A 235 -4.24 4.31 1.19
CA THR A 235 -4.48 2.90 1.55
C THR A 235 -4.41 1.94 0.34
N LEU A 236 -5.16 2.21 -0.73
CA LEU A 236 -5.13 1.34 -1.92
C LEU A 236 -3.77 1.35 -2.65
N PRO A 237 -3.10 2.51 -2.83
CA PRO A 237 -1.71 2.57 -3.28
C PRO A 237 -0.77 1.68 -2.45
N VAL A 238 -0.82 1.79 -1.12
CA VAL A 238 0.03 1.01 -0.21
C VAL A 238 -0.26 -0.49 -0.35
N LEU A 239 -1.54 -0.90 -0.37
CA LEU A 239 -1.90 -2.30 -0.56
C LEU A 239 -1.31 -2.89 -1.84
N PHE A 240 -1.40 -2.17 -2.96
CA PHE A 240 -0.78 -2.61 -4.21
C PHE A 240 0.73 -2.79 -4.05
N THR A 241 1.44 -1.79 -3.52
CA THR A 241 2.90 -1.87 -3.34
C THR A 241 3.35 -2.97 -2.39
N MET A 242 2.53 -3.34 -1.40
CA MET A 242 2.83 -4.47 -0.51
C MET A 242 2.62 -5.82 -1.20
N MET A 243 1.71 -5.88 -2.18
CA MET A 243 1.43 -7.08 -2.98
C MET A 243 2.24 -7.17 -4.28
N SER A 244 2.95 -6.12 -4.69
CA SER A 244 3.58 -6.00 -6.02
C SER A 244 4.58 -7.11 -6.31
N ASN A 245 5.20 -7.69 -5.29
CA ASN A 245 6.14 -8.81 -5.42
C ASN A 245 5.49 -10.09 -5.98
N HIS A 246 4.16 -10.19 -5.99
CA HIS A 246 3.43 -11.27 -6.66
C HIS A 246 3.21 -11.03 -8.16
N TYR A 247 3.55 -9.84 -8.66
CA TYR A 247 3.24 -9.38 -10.01
C TYR A 247 4.50 -8.83 -10.71
N GLY A 248 5.45 -9.72 -11.00
CA GLY A 248 6.78 -9.35 -11.50
C GLY A 248 6.80 -8.54 -12.79
N PHE A 249 5.78 -8.71 -13.64
CA PHE A 249 5.62 -7.94 -14.86
C PHE A 249 5.43 -6.42 -14.62
N THR A 250 5.02 -6.02 -13.41
CA THR A 250 4.83 -4.60 -13.07
C THR A 250 6.17 -3.92 -12.75
N TYR A 251 6.94 -4.48 -11.82
CA TYR A 251 8.22 -3.90 -11.42
C TYR A 251 9.36 -4.19 -12.40
N GLY A 252 9.22 -5.22 -13.24
CA GLY A 252 10.14 -5.56 -14.32
C GLY A 252 9.89 -4.80 -15.63
N ALA A 253 8.83 -3.99 -15.71
CA ALA A 253 8.53 -3.19 -16.90
C ALA A 253 9.62 -2.16 -17.19
N LYS A 254 9.89 -1.88 -18.47
CA LYS A 254 10.86 -0.86 -18.90
C LYS A 254 10.65 0.50 -18.22
N TYR A 255 9.38 0.89 -18.05
CA TYR A 255 8.98 2.14 -17.38
C TYR A 255 8.29 1.85 -16.04
N ASN A 256 8.88 0.99 -15.22
CA ASN A 256 8.31 0.53 -13.95
C ASN A 256 7.88 1.66 -12.99
N SER A 257 8.61 2.77 -12.91
CA SER A 257 8.24 3.93 -12.08
C SER A 257 6.93 4.59 -12.54
N LEU A 258 6.69 4.70 -13.85
CA LEU A 258 5.42 5.21 -14.39
C LEU A 258 4.27 4.24 -14.15
N VAL A 259 4.52 2.93 -14.29
CA VAL A 259 3.54 1.88 -13.97
C VAL A 259 3.14 1.97 -12.51
N LEU A 260 4.11 2.10 -11.60
CA LEU A 260 3.86 2.26 -10.17
C LEU A 260 2.98 3.48 -9.89
N VAL A 261 3.38 4.66 -10.39
CA VAL A 261 2.63 5.91 -10.18
C VAL A 261 1.21 5.80 -10.76
N ALA A 262 1.05 5.24 -11.96
CA ALA A 262 -0.26 5.10 -12.59
C ALA A 262 -1.21 4.21 -11.77
N ILE A 263 -0.73 3.07 -11.26
CA ILE A 263 -1.52 2.18 -10.41
C ILE A 263 -1.85 2.85 -9.07
N MET A 264 -0.90 3.57 -8.46
CA MET A 264 -1.16 4.35 -7.23
C MET A 264 -2.23 5.42 -7.46
N VAL A 265 -2.16 6.18 -8.55
CA VAL A 265 -3.18 7.19 -8.91
C VAL A 265 -4.54 6.53 -9.11
N ALA A 266 -4.60 5.43 -9.86
CA ALA A 266 -5.84 4.68 -10.05
C ALA A 266 -6.45 4.23 -8.71
N GLY A 267 -5.62 3.66 -7.82
CA GLY A 267 -6.05 3.25 -6.48
C GLY A 267 -6.59 4.42 -5.65
N ALA A 268 -5.91 5.56 -5.65
CA ALA A 268 -6.36 6.75 -4.92
C ALA A 268 -7.70 7.29 -5.46
N LEU A 269 -7.88 7.35 -6.79
CA LEU A 269 -9.12 7.79 -7.44
C LEU A 269 -10.29 6.85 -7.17
N ILE A 270 -10.07 5.54 -7.26
CA ILE A 270 -11.08 4.53 -6.92
C ILE A 270 -11.49 4.71 -5.45
N ARG A 271 -10.52 4.81 -4.54
CA ARG A 271 -10.79 5.02 -3.12
C ARG A 271 -11.61 6.29 -2.86
N MET A 272 -11.35 7.35 -3.62
CA MET A 272 -12.07 8.62 -3.54
C MET A 272 -13.55 8.49 -3.92
N SER A 273 -13.88 7.80 -5.01
CA SER A 273 -15.28 7.51 -5.35
C SER A 273 -15.98 6.74 -4.23
N PHE A 274 -15.35 5.70 -3.66
CA PHE A 274 -15.97 4.94 -2.57
C PHE A 274 -16.12 5.76 -1.28
N ALA A 275 -15.13 6.61 -0.94
CA ALA A 275 -15.25 7.51 0.21
C ALA A 275 -16.43 8.48 0.07
N PHE A 276 -16.54 9.12 -1.10
CA PHE A 276 -17.63 10.08 -1.37
C PHE A 276 -18.99 9.41 -1.61
N ARG A 277 -19.02 8.14 -2.04
CA ARG A 277 -20.26 7.35 -2.14
C ARG A 277 -21.03 7.31 -0.82
N HIS A 278 -20.35 7.10 0.31
CA HIS A 278 -21.00 7.05 1.63
C HIS A 278 -21.77 8.35 1.91
N ARG A 279 -21.13 9.49 1.67
CA ARG A 279 -21.76 10.81 1.83
C ARG A 279 -22.86 11.06 0.80
N ALA A 280 -22.64 10.69 -0.45
CA ALA A 280 -23.65 10.85 -1.48
C ALA A 280 -24.93 10.10 -1.11
N LEU A 281 -24.83 8.84 -0.69
CA LEU A 281 -25.97 8.04 -0.27
C LEU A 281 -26.66 8.59 0.98
N ALA A 282 -25.90 9.00 2.00
CA ALA A 282 -26.48 9.55 3.23
C ALA A 282 -27.29 10.83 3.00
N TYR A 283 -26.91 11.64 1.99
CA TYR A 283 -27.59 12.88 1.64
C TYR A 283 -28.49 12.76 0.39
N GLY A 284 -28.75 11.55 -0.11
CA GLY A 284 -29.60 11.33 -1.30
C GLY A 284 -29.08 11.97 -2.59
N LYS A 285 -27.76 12.19 -2.70
CA LYS A 285 -27.10 12.77 -3.87
C LYS A 285 -26.57 11.68 -4.82
N PRO A 286 -26.41 11.99 -6.12
CA PRO A 286 -25.76 11.07 -7.07
C PRO A 286 -24.34 10.71 -6.62
N VAL A 287 -24.01 9.42 -6.73
CA VAL A 287 -22.68 8.92 -6.38
C VAL A 287 -21.66 9.38 -7.43
N PRO A 288 -20.53 10.00 -7.03
CA PRO A 288 -19.51 10.46 -7.98
C PRO A 288 -18.64 9.30 -8.48
N TRP A 289 -19.20 8.47 -9.38
CA TRP A 289 -18.50 7.33 -9.98
C TRP A 289 -17.39 7.72 -10.97
N HIS A 290 -17.32 8.99 -11.37
CA HIS A 290 -16.33 9.44 -12.35
C HIS A 290 -14.87 9.25 -11.88
N PHE A 291 -14.55 9.39 -10.58
CA PHE A 291 -13.19 9.10 -10.12
C PHE A 291 -12.83 7.61 -10.27
N ALA A 292 -13.72 6.70 -9.90
CA ALA A 292 -13.55 5.27 -10.13
C ALA A 292 -13.46 4.92 -11.61
N LEU A 293 -14.27 5.56 -12.46
CA LEU A 293 -14.19 5.38 -13.92
C LEU A 293 -12.81 5.82 -14.45
N ILE A 294 -12.33 7.01 -14.09
CA ILE A 294 -11.01 7.51 -14.49
C ILE A 294 -9.91 6.57 -13.98
N GLY A 295 -9.98 6.14 -12.71
CA GLY A 295 -9.03 5.18 -12.14
C GLY A 295 -9.00 3.85 -12.89
N SER A 296 -10.18 3.30 -13.22
CA SER A 296 -10.30 2.07 -14.02
C SER A 296 -9.75 2.25 -15.44
N LEU A 297 -9.99 3.40 -16.09
CA LEU A 297 -9.44 3.69 -17.41
C LEU A 297 -7.90 3.81 -17.37
N ILE A 298 -7.33 4.36 -16.31
CA ILE A 298 -5.87 4.36 -16.09
C ILE A 298 -5.35 2.93 -16.01
N LEU A 299 -6.02 2.04 -15.26
CA LEU A 299 -5.63 0.62 -15.17
C LEU A 299 -5.71 -0.09 -16.53
N VAL A 300 -6.77 0.18 -17.31
CA VAL A 300 -6.89 -0.32 -18.68
C VAL A 300 -5.73 0.18 -19.55
N GLY A 301 -5.36 1.46 -19.44
CA GLY A 301 -4.19 2.02 -20.11
C GLY A 301 -2.89 1.32 -19.71
N VAL A 302 -2.70 1.02 -18.42
CA VAL A 302 -1.54 0.26 -17.93
C VAL A 302 -1.53 -1.17 -18.50
N VAL A 303 -2.69 -1.84 -18.59
CA VAL A 303 -2.80 -3.18 -19.22
C VAL A 303 -2.32 -3.14 -20.66
N PHE A 304 -2.76 -2.16 -21.46
CA PHE A 304 -2.29 -2.01 -22.84
C PHE A 304 -0.81 -1.63 -22.92
N ALA A 305 -0.31 -0.79 -22.02
CA ALA A 305 1.10 -0.39 -21.99
C ALA A 305 2.05 -1.53 -21.59
N LEU A 306 1.56 -2.52 -20.83
CA LEU A 306 2.31 -3.72 -20.42
C LEU A 306 2.05 -4.93 -21.30
N MET A 307 1.23 -4.79 -22.34
CA MET A 307 0.94 -5.87 -23.27
C MET A 307 2.24 -6.34 -23.92
N PRO A 308 2.59 -7.63 -23.83
CA PRO A 308 3.77 -8.15 -24.50
C PRO A 308 3.66 -7.88 -26.00
N PRO A 309 4.73 -7.41 -26.67
CA PRO A 309 4.71 -7.28 -28.12
C PRO A 309 4.38 -8.64 -28.74
N PRO A 310 3.61 -8.67 -29.86
CA PRO A 310 3.42 -9.89 -30.62
C PRO A 310 4.79 -10.49 -30.91
N GLN A 311 4.97 -11.76 -30.57
CA GLN A 311 6.22 -12.45 -30.81
C GLN A 311 6.35 -12.59 -32.32
N ALA A 312 7.07 -11.66 -32.96
CA ALA A 312 7.56 -11.89 -34.30
C ALA A 312 8.38 -13.18 -34.23
N ALA A 313 8.10 -14.12 -35.13
CA ALA A 313 9.01 -15.23 -35.34
C ALA A 313 10.38 -14.60 -35.61
N GLU A 314 11.29 -14.70 -34.64
CA GLU A 314 12.65 -14.20 -34.85
C GLU A 314 13.15 -14.87 -36.12
N PRO A 315 13.60 -14.10 -37.14
CA PRO A 315 14.35 -14.70 -38.22
C PRO A 315 15.52 -15.42 -37.55
N ALA A 316 15.69 -16.71 -37.82
CA ALA A 316 16.78 -17.49 -37.26
C ALA A 316 18.08 -16.70 -37.42
N THR A 317 18.59 -16.15 -36.32
CA THR A 317 19.85 -15.42 -36.33
C THR A 317 20.90 -16.40 -36.85
N PRO A 318 21.70 -16.06 -37.87
CA PRO A 318 22.80 -16.92 -38.27
C PRO A 318 23.67 -17.13 -37.03
N ALA A 319 23.83 -18.39 -36.62
CA ALA A 319 24.50 -18.79 -35.40
C ALA A 319 25.93 -18.22 -35.36
N GLY A 320 26.09 -17.10 -34.67
CA GLY A 320 27.38 -16.49 -34.39
C GLY A 320 27.96 -17.07 -33.10
N ALA A 321 28.88 -18.03 -33.25
CA ALA A 321 29.99 -18.34 -32.33
C ALA A 321 29.72 -18.61 -30.84
N ALA A 322 28.51 -19.05 -30.45
CA ALA A 322 28.30 -19.73 -29.18
C ALA A 322 27.99 -21.21 -29.45
N THR A 323 28.64 -22.13 -28.73
CA THR A 323 28.33 -23.56 -28.79
C THR A 323 26.82 -23.73 -28.58
N PRO A 324 26.09 -24.41 -29.49
CA PRO A 324 24.65 -24.60 -29.32
C PRO A 324 24.39 -25.33 -28.00
N VAL A 325 23.60 -24.73 -27.11
CA VAL A 325 23.19 -25.39 -25.87
C VAL A 325 22.36 -26.61 -26.24
N THR A 326 22.75 -27.77 -25.73
CA THR A 326 22.06 -29.03 -26.02
C THR A 326 20.74 -29.10 -25.25
N PHE A 327 19.76 -29.80 -25.79
CA PHE A 327 18.50 -30.02 -25.08
C PHE A 327 18.71 -30.80 -23.76
N ALA A 328 19.74 -31.64 -23.69
CA ALA A 328 20.12 -32.37 -22.48
C ALA A 328 20.50 -31.41 -21.33
N GLU A 329 21.22 -30.33 -21.62
CA GLU A 329 21.56 -29.29 -20.63
C GLU A 329 20.31 -28.55 -20.15
N VAL A 330 19.39 -28.22 -21.06
CA VAL A 330 18.10 -27.61 -20.69
C VAL A 330 17.31 -28.55 -19.77
N GLN A 331 17.22 -29.83 -20.14
CA GLN A 331 16.47 -30.82 -19.36
C GLN A 331 17.10 -31.06 -17.98
N ALA A 332 18.43 -31.01 -17.85
CA ALA A 332 19.12 -31.09 -16.57
C ALA A 332 18.77 -29.90 -15.65
N VAL A 333 18.75 -28.68 -16.19
CA VAL A 333 18.35 -27.48 -15.43
C VAL A 333 16.89 -27.55 -14.99
N VAL A 334 15.99 -27.91 -15.91
CA VAL A 334 14.56 -28.06 -15.62
C VAL A 334 14.32 -29.15 -14.57
N ALA A 335 15.01 -30.29 -14.68
CA ALA A 335 14.95 -31.38 -13.71
C ALA A 335 15.46 -30.96 -12.32
N GLN A 336 16.42 -30.05 -12.24
CA GLN A 336 16.95 -29.57 -10.96
C GLN A 336 16.10 -28.45 -10.34
N ARG A 337 15.50 -27.59 -11.15
CA ARG A 337 14.93 -26.31 -10.69
C ARG A 337 13.42 -26.20 -10.81
N CYS A 338 12.77 -27.01 -11.66
CA CYS A 338 11.37 -26.83 -12.03
C CYS A 338 10.48 -28.03 -11.70
N THR A 339 11.00 -29.26 -11.83
CA THR A 339 10.20 -30.49 -11.67
C THR A 339 9.69 -30.75 -10.26
N LEU A 340 10.23 -30.08 -9.24
CA LEU A 340 9.69 -30.15 -7.87
C LEU A 340 8.21 -29.71 -7.82
N CYS A 341 7.86 -28.66 -8.56
CA CYS A 341 6.52 -28.09 -8.59
C CYS A 341 5.79 -28.33 -9.93
N HIS A 342 6.51 -28.82 -10.96
CA HIS A 342 6.02 -29.07 -12.31
C HIS A 342 6.38 -30.48 -12.82
N GLY A 343 6.50 -31.46 -11.94
CA GLY A 343 6.77 -32.87 -12.27
C GLY A 343 5.50 -33.71 -12.34
N ALA A 344 5.65 -35.02 -12.54
CA ALA A 344 4.51 -35.96 -12.53
C ALA A 344 3.67 -35.88 -11.24
N ALA A 345 4.35 -35.75 -10.08
CA ALA A 345 3.72 -35.74 -8.76
C ALA A 345 3.03 -34.41 -8.41
N MET A 346 3.46 -33.29 -9.00
CA MET A 346 2.91 -31.97 -8.73
C MET A 346 2.98 -31.12 -10.00
N GLN A 347 1.83 -30.70 -10.50
CA GLN A 347 1.69 -29.93 -11.74
C GLN A 347 1.09 -28.56 -11.44
N SER A 348 1.88 -27.70 -10.79
CA SER A 348 1.45 -26.35 -10.43
C SER A 348 0.98 -25.59 -11.67
N LYS A 349 -0.17 -24.93 -11.58
CA LYS A 349 -0.85 -24.25 -12.70
C LYS A 349 -1.16 -25.17 -13.90
N ASN A 350 -1.29 -26.48 -13.67
CA ASN A 350 -1.50 -27.47 -14.73
C ASN A 350 -0.37 -27.48 -15.77
N VAL A 351 0.86 -27.14 -15.35
CA VAL A 351 2.07 -27.16 -16.16
C VAL A 351 2.97 -28.29 -15.69
N ARG A 352 3.40 -29.12 -16.64
CA ARG A 352 4.32 -30.25 -16.43
C ARG A 352 5.60 -30.01 -17.25
N LEU A 353 6.77 -30.36 -16.72
CA LEU A 353 8.09 -30.03 -17.27
C LEU A 353 9.09 -31.18 -17.14
N ASP A 354 8.64 -32.39 -16.83
CA ASP A 354 9.48 -33.60 -16.68
C ASP A 354 9.72 -34.36 -18.00
N SER A 355 9.17 -33.88 -19.12
CA SER A 355 9.40 -34.44 -20.46
C SER A 355 9.82 -33.37 -21.46
N SER A 356 10.56 -33.76 -22.49
CA SER A 356 11.02 -32.86 -23.54
C SER A 356 9.87 -32.17 -24.28
N ALA A 357 8.82 -32.92 -24.61
CA ALA A 357 7.64 -32.41 -25.29
C ALA A 357 6.93 -31.33 -24.46
N GLU A 358 6.77 -31.54 -23.15
CA GLU A 358 6.12 -30.55 -22.30
C GLU A 358 7.00 -29.32 -22.04
N ILE A 359 8.33 -29.48 -21.94
CA ILE A 359 9.27 -28.35 -21.90
C ILE A 359 9.13 -27.48 -23.15
N VAL A 360 9.08 -28.08 -24.34
CA VAL A 360 8.93 -27.35 -25.61
C VAL A 360 7.57 -26.66 -25.69
N LYS A 361 6.49 -27.35 -25.34
CA LYS A 361 5.13 -26.81 -25.29
C LYS A 361 5.01 -25.59 -24.38
N HIS A 362 5.74 -25.59 -23.26
CA HIS A 362 5.74 -24.50 -22.29
C HIS A 362 6.95 -23.56 -22.41
N ALA A 363 7.76 -23.66 -23.48
CA ALA A 363 9.02 -22.92 -23.62
C ALA A 363 8.86 -21.41 -23.42
N GLN A 364 7.78 -20.82 -23.96
CA GLN A 364 7.52 -19.39 -23.79
C GLN A 364 7.20 -19.03 -22.33
N ALA A 365 6.42 -19.85 -21.62
CA ALA A 365 6.12 -19.62 -20.21
C ALA A 365 7.37 -19.78 -19.33
N ILE A 366 8.22 -20.75 -19.65
CA ILE A 366 9.53 -20.94 -19.00
C ILE A 366 10.42 -19.72 -19.24
N TYR A 367 10.50 -19.23 -20.49
CA TYR A 367 11.26 -18.02 -20.83
C TYR A 367 10.76 -16.80 -20.06
N GLN A 368 9.44 -16.59 -20.01
CA GLN A 368 8.86 -15.47 -19.25
C GLN A 368 9.21 -15.58 -17.77
N GLN A 369 9.08 -16.75 -17.15
CA GLN A 369 9.35 -16.93 -15.72
C GLN A 369 10.85 -16.83 -15.39
N ALA A 370 11.70 -17.60 -16.07
CA ALA A 370 13.10 -17.76 -15.72
C ALA A 370 14.01 -16.63 -16.28
N VAL A 371 13.69 -16.08 -17.45
CA VAL A 371 14.56 -15.09 -18.14
C VAL A 371 14.02 -13.68 -17.99
N VAL A 372 12.73 -13.46 -18.31
CA VAL A 372 12.14 -12.12 -18.27
C VAL A 372 11.92 -11.67 -16.82
N LEU A 373 11.22 -12.50 -16.02
CA LEU A 373 10.90 -12.17 -14.63
C LEU A 373 12.03 -12.50 -13.65
N LYS A 374 12.98 -13.35 -14.05
CA LYS A 374 14.10 -13.85 -13.21
C LYS A 374 13.60 -14.40 -11.86
N ALA A 375 12.49 -15.14 -11.89
CA ALA A 375 11.70 -15.51 -10.72
C ALA A 375 11.54 -17.02 -10.52
#